data_AF-A0A212J9T9-F1
#
_entry.id   AF-A0A212J9T9-F1
#
_cell.length_a   1.000
_cell.length_b   1.000
_cell.length_c   1.000
_cell.angle_alpha   90.00
_cell.angle_beta   90.00
_cell.angle_gamma   90.00
#
_symmetry.space_group_name_H-M   'P 1'
#
loop_
_entity.id
_entity.type
_entity.pdbx_description
1 polymer ?
#
loop_
_entity_poly.entity_id
_entity_poly.type
_entity_poly.pdbx_seq_one_letter_code
_entity_poly.pdbx_strand_id
1 'polypeptide(L)' 'MILSACIDGKRIETIEVSISQLKVIQSRGICNKNTKYHNQIINLVEQNIPLIGERLVA' A
#
# COMPACT_ATOMS: atom_id res chain seq x y z
N MET A 1 0.84 8.63 -3.94
CA MET A 1 1.69 8.29 -2.77
C MET A 1 2.27 6.90 -2.98
N ILE A 2 3.52 6.65 -2.60
CA ILE A 2 4.16 5.33 -2.70
C ILE A 2 4.47 4.82 -1.28
N LEU A 3 4.04 3.61 -0.97
CA LEU A 3 4.31 2.91 0.28
C LEU A 3 5.12 1.64 0.00
N SER A 4 5.86 1.16 1.00
CA SER A 4 6.58 -0.11 0.94
C SER A 4 6.12 -1.03 2.05
N ALA A 5 5.65 -2.22 1.71
CA ALA A 5 5.45 -3.29 2.67
C ALA A 5 6.78 -4.00 2.88
N CYS A 6 7.21 -4.13 4.13
CA CYS A 6 8.49 -4.74 4.49
C CYS A 6 8.30 -5.85 5.53
N ILE A 7 9.06 -6.92 5.41
CA ILE A 7 9.23 -7.96 6.44
C ILE A 7 10.72 -8.02 6.77
N ASP A 8 11.06 -7.95 8.05
CA ASP A 8 12.45 -7.95 8.54
C ASP A 8 13.32 -6.90 7.82
N GLY A 9 12.76 -5.71 7.58
CA GLY A 9 13.42 -4.62 6.86
C GLY A 9 13.57 -4.82 5.35
N LYS A 10 13.16 -5.97 4.80
CA LYS A 10 13.18 -6.26 3.36
C LYS A 10 11.85 -5.94 2.73
N ARG A 11 11.85 -5.09 1.70
CA ARG A 11 10.66 -4.77 0.91
C ARG A 11 10.14 -6.02 0.20
N ILE A 12 8.85 -6.30 0.37
CA ILE A 12 8.15 -7.41 -0.27
C ILE A 12 7.19 -6.93 -1.37
N GLU A 13 6.52 -5.79 -1.18
CA GLU A 13 5.69 -5.14 -2.21
C GLU A 13 5.86 -3.62 -2.16
N THR A 14 5.72 -2.99 -3.32
CA THR A 14 5.50 -1.54 -3.46
C THR A 14 4.02 -1.31 -3.69
N ILE A 15 3.44 -0.40 -2.92
CA ILE A 15 2.02 -0.03 -2.99
C ILE A 15 1.92 1.39 -3.53
N GLU A 16 1.12 1.57 -4.56
CA GLU A 16 0.76 2.87 -5.09
C GLU A 16 -0.66 3.22 -4.66
N VAL A 17 -0.78 4.36 -4.00
CA VAL A 17 -2.05 4.93 -3.56
C VAL A 17 -2.33 6.20 -4.35
N SER A 18 -3.50 6.23 -4.98
CA SER A 18 -4.03 7.44 -5.58
C SER A 18 -4.46 8.39 -4.47
N ILE A 19 -3.89 9.60 -4.44
CA ILE A 19 -4.21 10.59 -3.41
C ILE A 19 -5.59 11.22 -3.70
N SER A 20 -5.89 11.48 -4.98
CA SER A 20 -7.17 12.06 -5.38
C SER A 20 -8.35 11.13 -5.13
N GLN A 21 -8.14 9.82 -5.23
CA GLN A 21 -9.18 8.81 -5.00
C GLN A 21 -9.10 8.18 -3.61
N LEU A 22 -8.02 8.44 -2.87
CA LEU A 22 -7.71 7.79 -1.60
C LEU A 22 -7.91 6.26 -1.68
N LYS A 23 -7.23 5.62 -2.64
CA LYS A 23 -7.39 4.18 -2.90
C LYS A 23 -6.09 3.56 -3.40
N VAL A 24 -5.85 2.29 -3.08
CA VAL A 24 -4.78 1.50 -3.68
C VAL A 24 -5.08 1.26 -5.16
N ILE A 25 -4.18 1.69 -6.02
CA ILE A 25 -4.26 1.48 -7.48
C ILE A 25 -3.32 0.36 -7.94
N GLN A 26 -2.26 0.10 -7.17
CA GLN A 26 -1.30 -0.95 -7.46
C GLN A 26 -0.66 -1.48 -6.17
N SER A 27 -0.40 -2.79 -6.11
CA SER A 27 0.47 -3.39 -5.09
C SER A 27 1.20 -4.55 -5.74
N ARG A 28 2.54 -4.50 -5.86
CA ARG A 28 3.30 -5.54 -6.57
C ARG A 28 4.66 -5.79 -5.91
N GLY A 29 5.06 -7.05 -5.91
CA GLY A 29 6.38 -7.49 -5.49
C GLY A 29 7.38 -7.60 -6.64
N ILE A 30 8.43 -8.38 -6.43
CA ILE A 30 9.48 -8.62 -7.42
C ILE A 30 8.88 -9.16 -8.72
N CYS A 31 9.37 -8.66 -9.86
CA CYS A 31 8.88 -8.99 -11.20
C CYS A 31 7.37 -8.77 -11.39
N ASN A 32 6.80 -7.74 -10.75
CA ASN A 32 5.39 -7.37 -10.84
C ASN A 32 4.41 -8.48 -10.46
N LYS A 33 4.84 -9.41 -9.59
CA LYS A 33 3.98 -10.50 -9.10
C LYS A 33 3.39 -10.17 -7.75
N ASN A 34 2.23 -10.73 -7.47
CA ASN A 34 1.66 -10.71 -6.13
C ASN A 34 2.49 -11.62 -5.23
N THR A 35 2.77 -11.16 -4.01
CA THR A 35 3.34 -12.01 -2.97
C THR A 35 2.23 -12.76 -2.26
N LYS A 36 2.59 -13.75 -1.42
CA LYS A 36 1.63 -14.46 -0.57
C LYS A 36 0.89 -13.55 0.43
N TYR A 37 1.40 -12.34 0.67
CA TYR A 37 0.83 -11.35 1.59
C TYR A 37 0.00 -10.28 0.88
N HIS A 38 -0.07 -10.30 -0.45
CA HIS A 38 -0.68 -9.25 -1.27
C HIS A 38 -2.05 -8.78 -0.78
N ASN A 39 -2.98 -9.73 -0.57
CA ASN A 39 -4.33 -9.40 -0.12
C ASN A 39 -4.34 -8.82 1.31
N GLN A 40 -3.46 -9.30 2.18
CA GLN A 40 -3.34 -8.76 3.54
C GLN A 40 -2.78 -7.34 3.53
N ILE A 41 -1.81 -7.06 2.66
CA ILE A 41 -1.23 -5.72 2.48
C ILE A 41 -2.30 -4.76 1.96
N ILE A 42 -3.03 -5.12 0.90
CA ILE A 42 -4.10 -4.28 0.36
C ILE A 42 -5.16 -3.99 1.43
N ASN A 43 -5.66 -5.03 2.10
CA ASN A 43 -6.70 -4.87 3.12
C ASN A 43 -6.22 -3.95 4.26
N LEU A 44 -4.98 -4.11 4.71
CA LEU A 44 -4.42 -3.27 5.76
C LEU A 44 -4.36 -1.80 5.32
N VAL A 45 -3.89 -1.53 4.10
CA VAL A 45 -3.78 -0.14 3.60
C VAL A 45 -5.18 0.46 3.41
N GLU A 46 -6.09 -0.25 2.75
CA GLU A 46 -7.47 0.21 2.50
C GLU A 46 -8.24 0.51 3.79
N GLN A 47 -8.08 -0.32 4.83
CA GLN A 47 -8.68 -0.07 6.15
C GLN A 47 -8.16 1.20 6.83
N ASN A 48 -6.94 1.63 6.49
CA ASN A 48 -6.28 2.80 7.09
C ASN A 48 -6.30 4.05 6.20
N ILE A 49 -6.87 3.97 5.00
CA ILE A 49 -7.02 5.11 4.08
C ILE A 49 -7.59 6.37 4.75
N PRO A 50 -8.65 6.30 5.60
CA PRO A 50 -9.20 7.50 6.23
C PRO A 50 -8.15 8.29 7.04
N LEU A 51 -7.28 7.57 7.77
CA LEU A 51 -6.20 8.18 8.56
C LEU A 51 -5.13 8.85 7.67
N ILE A 52 -4.91 8.32 6.46
CA ILE A 52 -4.03 8.96 5.47
C ILE A 52 -4.67 10.25 4.97
N GLY A 53 -5.97 10.24 4.70
CA GLY A 53 -6.73 11.43 4.32
C GLY A 53 -6.64 12.55 5.35
N GLU A 54 -6.86 12.24 6.63
CA GLU A 54 -6.72 13.19 7.74
C GLU A 54 -5.33 13.85 7.78
N ARG A 55 -4.27 13.06 7.58
CA ARG A 55 -2.88 13.54 7.60
C ARG A 55 -2.47 14.37 6.38
N LEU A 56 -3.22 14.30 5.29
CA LEU A 56 -2.95 15.11 4.08
C LEU A 56 -3.55 16.51 4.16
N VAL A 57 -4.56 16.71 5.02
CA VAL A 57 -5.23 18.00 5.23
C VAL A 57 -4.55 18.82 6.34
N ALA A 58 -3.84 18.14 7.26
CA ALA A 58 -3.03 18.75 8.32
C ALA A 58 -1.73 19.37 7.79
#